data_AF-H5UZ02-F1
#
_entry.id   AF-H5UZ02-F1
#
_cell.length_a   1.000
_cell.length_b   1.000
_cell.length_c   1.000
_cell.angle_alpha   90.00
_cell.angle_beta   90.00
_cell.angle_gamma   90.00
#
_symmetry.space_group_name_H-M   'P 1'
#
loop_
_entity.id
_entity.type
_entity.pdbx_description
1 polymer ?
#
loop_
_entity_poly.entity_id
_entity_poly.type
_entity_poly.pdbx_seq_one_letter_code
_entity_poly.pdbx_strand_id
1 'polypeptide(L)'
;MGQLVAINEWASGPNGFKEPISRAALHKIAKTRQTYPPAIKQGRRWVVDEDARFIGLVGRVEITSGISDQARQLVEKALNGCPSQKTQY
;
A
#
# COMPACT_ATOMS: atom_id res chain seq x y z
N MET A 1 -1.24 -22.24 -0.14
CA MET A 1 -1.92 -21.26 0.69
C MET A 1 -1.39 -21.49 2.08
N GLY A 2 -0.49 -20.62 2.53
CA GLY A 2 0.10 -20.68 3.86
C GLY A 2 -0.90 -20.26 4.93
N GLN A 3 -0.47 -20.25 6.19
CA GLN A 3 -1.29 -19.78 7.29
C GLN A 3 -1.60 -18.29 7.11
N LEU A 4 -2.86 -17.89 7.33
CA LEU A 4 -3.22 -16.47 7.36
C LEU A 4 -2.86 -15.88 8.72
N VAL A 5 -2.02 -14.86 8.71
CA VAL A 5 -1.55 -14.16 9.91
C VAL A 5 -1.98 -12.70 9.88
N ALA A 6 -2.00 -12.03 11.03
CA ALA A 6 -2.34 -10.61 11.06
C ALA A 6 -1.25 -9.80 10.36
N ILE A 7 -1.61 -8.75 9.61
CA ILE A 7 -0.64 -7.96 8.84
C ILE A 7 0.48 -7.37 9.71
N ASN A 8 0.20 -7.06 10.98
CA ASN A 8 1.20 -6.59 11.93
C ASN A 8 2.19 -7.70 12.33
N GLU A 9 1.73 -8.95 12.46
CA GLU A 9 2.60 -10.09 12.77
C GLU A 9 3.46 -10.43 11.56
N TRP A 10 2.87 -10.51 10.36
CA TRP A 10 3.61 -10.68 9.11
C TRP A 10 4.68 -9.60 8.92
N ALA A 11 4.34 -8.34 9.17
CA ALA A 11 5.28 -7.22 9.02
C ALA A 11 6.47 -7.26 9.98
N SER A 12 6.33 -7.91 11.14
CA SER A 12 7.40 -8.13 12.10
C SER A 12 8.09 -9.50 11.94
N GLY A 13 7.58 -10.34 11.04
CA GLY A 13 8.10 -11.66 10.75
C GLY A 13 9.27 -11.65 9.76
N PRO A 14 9.80 -12.83 9.43
CA PRO A 14 10.96 -12.97 8.53
C PRO A 14 10.71 -12.43 7.11
N ASN A 15 9.46 -12.47 6.64
CA ASN A 15 9.04 -11.96 5.32
C ASN A 15 8.61 -10.49 5.34
N GLY A 16 8.65 -9.85 6.51
CA GLY A 16 8.20 -8.48 6.73
C GLY A 16 9.30 -7.44 6.55
N PHE A 17 9.31 -6.44 7.42
CA PHE A 17 10.22 -5.31 7.36
C PHE A 17 11.26 -5.38 8.49
N LYS A 18 12.49 -4.97 8.20
CA LYS A 18 13.57 -4.90 9.20
C LYS A 18 13.25 -3.90 10.32
N GLU A 19 12.59 -2.81 9.96
CA GLU A 19 12.18 -1.74 10.87
C GLU A 19 10.66 -1.77 11.08
N PRO A 20 10.18 -1.43 12.29
CA PRO A 20 8.76 -1.42 12.59
C PRO A 20 8.03 -0.37 11.75
N ILE A 21 7.04 -0.81 10.98
CA ILE A 21 6.18 0.06 10.18
C ILE A 21 4.94 0.46 10.97
N SER A 22 4.52 1.72 10.81
CA SER A 22 3.30 2.22 11.44
C SER A 22 2.04 1.48 10.96
N ARG A 23 1.05 1.36 11.84
CA ARG A 23 -0.25 0.73 11.50
C ARG A 23 -0.94 1.39 10.31
N ALA A 24 -0.81 2.72 10.19
CA ALA A 24 -1.39 3.47 9.07
C ALA A 24 -0.74 3.07 7.73
N ALA A 25 0.57 2.90 7.70
CA ALA A 25 1.30 2.44 6.53
C ALA A 25 0.95 0.97 6.19
N LEU A 26 0.84 0.08 7.18
CA LEU A 26 0.37 -1.30 6.95
C LEU A 26 -1.05 -1.34 6.37
N HIS A 27 -1.97 -0.49 6.85
CA HIS A 27 -3.30 -0.37 6.26
C HIS A 27 -3.24 0.13 4.81
N LYS A 28 -2.31 1.04 4.47
CA LYS A 28 -2.10 1.52 3.10
C LYS A 28 -1.60 0.38 2.21
N ILE A 29 -0.58 -0.37 2.66
CA ILE A 29 -0.03 -1.56 1.99
C ILE A 29 -1.15 -2.56 1.67
N ALA A 30 -1.99 -2.90 2.65
CA ALA A 30 -3.09 -3.82 2.45
C ALA A 30 -4.13 -3.30 1.44
N LYS A 31 -4.59 -2.05 1.62
CA LYS A 31 -5.60 -1.43 0.74
C LYS A 31 -5.14 -1.32 -0.71
N THR A 32 -3.85 -1.05 -0.91
CA THR A 32 -3.25 -0.87 -2.24
C THR A 32 -2.65 -2.16 -2.79
N ARG A 33 -2.93 -3.31 -2.17
CA ARG A 33 -2.53 -4.66 -2.61
C ARG A 33 -1.02 -4.79 -2.85
N GLN A 34 -0.21 -4.24 -1.96
CA GLN A 34 1.25 -4.27 -2.09
C GLN A 34 1.90 -5.55 -1.56
N THR A 35 1.13 -6.62 -1.39
CA THR A 35 1.62 -7.96 -1.02
C THR A 35 1.21 -8.99 -2.06
N TYR A 36 2.03 -10.02 -2.26
CA TYR A 36 1.67 -11.19 -3.06
C TYR A 36 1.88 -12.47 -2.26
N PRO A 37 0.83 -13.27 -2.00
CA PRO A 37 -0.58 -13.00 -2.31
C PRO A 37 -1.15 -11.71 -1.64
N PRO A 38 -2.20 -11.10 -2.20
CA PRO A 38 -2.75 -9.85 -1.69
C PRO A 38 -3.41 -10.02 -0.32
N ALA A 39 -3.19 -9.04 0.56
CA ALA A 39 -3.83 -8.98 1.87
C ALA A 39 -5.36 -8.99 1.76
N ILE A 40 -6.02 -9.68 2.69
CA ILE A 40 -7.47 -9.85 2.73
C ILE A 40 -8.02 -9.21 4.01
N LYS A 41 -9.20 -8.60 3.91
CA LYS A 41 -9.88 -8.03 5.08
C LYS A 41 -10.77 -9.09 5.73
N GLN A 42 -10.45 -9.49 6.96
CA GLN A 42 -11.27 -10.38 7.78
C GLN A 42 -11.85 -9.60 8.97
N GLY A 43 -13.14 -9.27 8.89
CA GLY A 43 -13.82 -8.43 9.87
C GLY A 43 -13.16 -7.05 10.01
N ARG A 44 -12.63 -6.76 11.22
CA ARG A 44 -11.94 -5.49 11.54
C ARG A 44 -10.42 -5.54 11.33
N ARG A 45 -9.87 -6.64 10.82
CA ARG A 45 -8.42 -6.87 10.70
C ARG A 45 -8.02 -7.17 9.26
N TRP A 46 -6.78 -6.83 8.92
CA TRP A 46 -6.14 -7.25 7.68
C TRP A 46 -5.29 -8.48 7.97
N VAL A 47 -5.44 -9.51 7.16
CA VAL A 47 -4.65 -10.74 7.23
C VAL A 47 -3.89 -10.93 5.92
N VAL A 48 -2.73 -11.58 6.02
CA VAL A 48 -1.83 -11.85 4.90
C VAL A 48 -1.38 -13.30 5.00
N ASP A 49 -1.16 -13.95 3.86
CA ASP A 49 -0.48 -15.24 3.84
C ASP A 49 0.92 -15.09 4.47
N GLU A 50 1.29 -15.99 5.37
CA GLU A 50 2.59 -15.96 6.07
C GLU A 50 3.79 -15.88 5.11
N ASP A 51 3.67 -16.54 3.95
CA ASP A 51 4.70 -16.57 2.91
C ASP A 51 4.58 -15.41 1.91
N ALA A 52 3.65 -14.47 2.13
CA ALA A 52 3.48 -13.35 1.25
C ALA A 52 4.70 -12.44 1.26
N ARG A 53 4.99 -11.84 0.10
CA ARG A 53 6.08 -10.88 -0.07
C ARG A 53 5.55 -9.49 -0.28
N PHE A 54 6.26 -8.51 0.25
CA PHE A 54 6.06 -7.12 -0.13
C PHE A 54 6.54 -6.91 -1.57
N ILE A 55 5.62 -6.49 -2.45
CA ILE A 55 5.87 -6.31 -3.88
C ILE A 55 5.78 -4.84 -4.31
N GLY A 56 5.52 -3.92 -3.37
CA GLY A 56 5.25 -2.51 -3.67
C GLY A 56 3.96 -2.31 -4.45
N LEU A 57 3.80 -1.16 -5.10
CA LEU A 57 2.65 -0.89 -5.97
C LEU A 57 2.77 -1.67 -7.28
N VAL A 58 1.94 -2.72 -7.46
CA VAL A 58 1.98 -3.61 -8.63
C VAL A 58 1.05 -3.17 -9.77
N GLY A 59 0.68 -1.89 -9.82
CA GLY A 59 -0.06 -1.34 -10.96
C GLY A 59 -0.15 0.17 -10.94
N ARG A 60 -0.09 0.77 -12.13
CA ARG A 60 -0.43 2.18 -12.33
C ARG A 60 -1.92 2.35 -12.07
N VAL A 61 -2.29 3.30 -11.22
CA VAL A 61 -3.71 3.63 -11.04
C VAL A 61 -4.21 4.20 -12.36
N GLU A 62 -5.14 3.50 -13.00
CA GLU A 62 -5.82 3.98 -14.18
C GLU A 62 -6.77 5.10 -13.78
N ILE A 63 -6.39 6.33 -14.13
CA ILE A 63 -7.26 7.48 -13.98
C ILE A 63 -8.18 7.49 -15.18
N THR A 64 -9.49 7.32 -14.94
CA THR A 64 -10.50 7.30 -16.00
C THR A 64 -10.51 8.61 -16.77
N SER A 65 -10.68 8.55 -18.10
CA SER A 65 -10.66 9.73 -18.98
C SER A 65 -11.88 10.65 -18.84
N GLY A 66 -12.92 10.22 -18.11
CA GLY A 66 -14.18 10.95 -17.95
C GLY A 66 -14.18 12.01 -16.84
N ILE A 67 -13.04 12.30 -16.21
CA ILE A 67 -12.93 13.31 -15.15
C ILE A 67 -12.32 14.60 -15.69
N SER A 68 -12.66 15.73 -15.07
CA SER A 68 -12.07 17.03 -15.41
C SER A 68 -10.56 17.07 -15.11
N ASP A 69 -9.83 17.93 -15.80
CA ASP A 69 -8.38 18.08 -15.62
C ASP A 69 -8.00 18.45 -14.18
N GLN A 70 -8.84 19.23 -13.49
CA GLN A 70 -8.63 19.57 -12.08
C GLN A 70 -8.77 18.35 -11.17
N ALA A 71 -9.79 17.51 -11.39
CA ALA A 71 -9.98 16.28 -10.64
C ALA A 71 -8.82 15.30 -10.90
N ARG A 72 -8.36 15.21 -12.16
CA ARG A 72 -7.19 14.42 -12.54
C ARG A 72 -5.93 14.86 -11.80
N GLN A 73 -5.62 16.16 -11.82
CA GLN A 73 -4.46 16.69 -11.10
C GLN A 73 -4.53 16.43 -9.60
N LEU A 74 -5.72 16.48 -9.00
CA LEU A 74 -5.92 16.21 -7.58
C LEU A 74 -5.67 14.72 -7.26
N VAL A 75 -6.18 13.82 -8.09
CA VAL A 75 -5.92 12.38 -8.00
C VAL A 75 -4.43 12.08 -8.19
N GLU A 76 -3.78 12.66 -9.19
CA GLU A 76 -2.34 12.48 -9.43
C GLU A 76 -1.49 12.96 -8.25
N LYS A 77 -1.82 14.11 -7.66
CA LYS A 77 -1.14 14.60 -6.43
C LYS A 77 -1.35 13.68 -5.24
N ALA A 78 -2.54 13.11 -5.08
CA ALA A 78 -2.83 12.18 -3.99
C ALA A 78 -2.08 10.83 -4.15
N LEU A 79 -1.87 10.40 -5.39
CA LEU A 79 -1.17 9.14 -5.71
C LEU A 79 0.35 9.29 -5.66
N ASN A 80 0.89 10.37 -6.24
CA ASN A 80 2.33 10.57 -6.43
C ASN A 80 2.97 11.44 -5.33
N GLY A 81 2.15 12.09 -4.49
CA GLY A 81 2.60 13.12 -3.56
C GLY A 81 2.78 14.48 -4.24
N CYS A 82 2.75 15.56 -3.45
CA CYS A 82 3.20 16.86 -3.93
C CYS A 82 4.73 16.87 -3.99
N PRO A 83 5.36 17.22 -5.13
CA PRO A 83 6.78 17.51 -5.12
C PRO A 83 7.02 18.68 -4.17
N SER A 84 7.88 18.50 -3.16
CA SER A 84 8.39 19.64 -2.41
C SER A 84 9.12 20.53 -3.41
N GLN A 85 8.65 21.77 -3.56
CA GLN A 85 9.39 22.76 -4.34
C GLN A 85 10.78 22.87 -3.70
N LYS A 86 11.80 22.33 -4.36
CA LYS A 86 13.18 22.62 -4.00
C LYS A 86 13.38 24.10 -4.30
N THR A 87 13.35 24.94 -3.26
CA THR A 87 13.82 26.31 -3.31
C THR A 87 15.27 26.27 -3.79
N GLN A 88 15.50 26.67 -5.04
CA GLN A 88 16.84 26.96 -5.54
C GLN A 88 17.22 28.34 -5.00
N TYR A 89 18.34 28.39 -4.27
CA TYR A 89 19.03 29.61 -3.86
C TYR A 89 19.72 30.26 -5.06
#